data_AF-A0A950PXR3-F1
#
_entry.id   AF-A0A950PXR3-F1
#
_cell.length_a   1.000
_cell.length_b   1.000
_cell.length_c   1.000
_cell.angle_alpha   90.00
_cell.angle_beta   90.00
_cell.angle_gamma   90.00
#
_symmetry.space_group_name_H-M   'P 1'
#
loop_
_entity.id
_entity.type
_entity.pdbx_description
1 polymer ?
#
loop_
_entity_poly.entity_id
_entity_poly.type
_entity_poly.pdbx_seq_one_letter_code
_entity_poly.pdbx_strand_id
1 'polypeptide(L)'
;DKSDLAVAIAIGSSTQVALVVAPLLVFAGLAFGHHLHLDFTPFDVSAIGLGVIVVAFVCYDGITNWLEGAQLMAVYAILAITSFYLGAR
;
A
#
# COMPACT_ATOMS: atom_id res chain seq x y z
N ASP A 1 -17.32 -14.77 -4.55
CA ASP A 1 -16.68 -15.79 -5.42
C ASP A 1 -15.45 -15.32 -6.21
N LYS A 2 -15.55 -14.43 -7.21
CA LYS A 2 -14.37 -13.91 -7.95
C LYS A 2 -13.83 -12.59 -7.36
N SER A 3 -14.72 -11.76 -6.83
CA SER A 3 -14.37 -10.53 -6.08
C SER A 3 -13.52 -10.85 -4.86
N ASP A 4 -13.95 -11.79 -4.04
CA ASP A 4 -13.29 -12.12 -2.77
C ASP A 4 -11.92 -12.75 -3.02
N LEU A 5 -11.80 -13.56 -4.09
CA LEU A 5 -10.52 -14.06 -4.55
C LEU A 5 -9.58 -12.93 -5.01
N ALA A 6 -10.10 -11.94 -5.75
CA ALA A 6 -9.31 -10.80 -6.18
C ALA A 6 -8.84 -9.94 -4.99
N VAL A 7 -9.71 -9.71 -4.00
CA VAL A 7 -9.37 -9.02 -2.74
C VAL A 7 -8.32 -9.81 -1.96
N ALA A 8 -8.49 -11.12 -1.81
CA ALA A 8 -7.53 -11.98 -1.12
C ALA A 8 -6.15 -11.99 -1.80
N ILE A 9 -6.11 -12.03 -3.14
CA ILE A 9 -4.86 -11.93 -3.92
C ILE A 9 -4.22 -10.55 -3.71
N ALA A 10 -4.99 -9.47 -3.76
CA ALA A 10 -4.48 -8.12 -3.56
C ALA A 10 -3.87 -7.94 -2.16
N ILE A 11 -4.61 -8.31 -1.11
CA ILE A 11 -4.14 -8.24 0.29
C ILE A 11 -2.92 -9.14 0.49
N GLY A 12 -2.96 -10.37 -0.04
CA GLY A 12 -1.85 -11.32 0.05
C GLY A 12 -0.58 -10.77 -0.61
N SER A 13 -0.69 -10.20 -1.80
CA SER A 13 0.42 -9.56 -2.52
C SER A 13 1.00 -8.38 -1.74
N SER A 14 0.17 -7.46 -1.23
CA SER A 14 0.63 -6.34 -0.41
C SER A 14 1.32 -6.79 0.88
N THR A 15 0.79 -7.84 1.52
CA THR A 15 1.40 -8.44 2.72
C THR A 15 2.77 -9.05 2.43
N GLN A 16 2.93 -9.73 1.28
CA GLN A 16 4.22 -10.25 0.85
C GLN A 16 5.22 -9.13 0.58
N VAL A 17 4.78 -8.02 -0.04
CA VAL A 17 5.64 -6.87 -0.25
C VAL A 17 6.16 -6.31 1.08
N ALA A 18 5.26 -6.17 2.07
CA ALA A 18 5.62 -5.63 3.39
C ALA A 18 6.52 -6.57 4.22
N LEU A 19 6.17 -7.86 4.31
CA LEU A 19 6.82 -8.81 5.21
C LEU A 19 8.01 -9.54 4.60
N VAL A 20 8.10 -9.61 3.27
CA VAL A 20 9.12 -10.40 2.57
C VAL A 20 9.95 -9.52 1.67
N VAL A 21 9.33 -8.78 0.73
CA VAL A 21 10.09 -8.02 -0.28
C VAL A 21 10.88 -6.86 0.36
N ALA A 22 10.24 -6.05 1.20
CA ALA A 22 10.91 -4.93 1.87
C ALA A 22 12.14 -5.35 2.70
N PRO A 23 12.07 -6.34 3.62
CA PRO A 23 13.25 -6.79 4.35
C PRO A 23 14.29 -7.47 3.44
N LEU A 24 13.86 -8.24 2.42
CA LEU A 24 14.80 -8.81 1.45
C LEU A 24 15.60 -7.73 0.72
N LEU A 25 14.97 -6.61 0.35
CA LEU A 25 15.66 -5.48 -0.29
C LEU A 25 16.68 -4.83 0.65
N VAL A 26 16.38 -4.71 1.94
CA VAL A 26 17.32 -4.20 2.95
C VAL A 26 18.56 -5.10 3.05
N PHE A 27 18.37 -6.42 3.13
CA PHE A 27 19.48 -7.37 3.18
C PHE A 27 20.24 -7.45 1.85
N ALA A 28 19.55 -7.35 0.71
CA ALA A 28 20.18 -7.31 -0.59
C ALA A 28 21.07 -6.06 -0.75
N GLY A 29 20.59 -4.89 -0.31
CA GLY A 29 21.40 -3.68 -0.27
C GLY A 29 22.70 -3.91 0.51
N LEU A 30 22.59 -4.47 1.71
CA LEU A 30 23.76 -4.79 2.54
C LEU A 30 24.74 -5.73 1.82
N ALA A 31 24.23 -6.74 1.12
CA ALA A 31 25.06 -7.68 0.35
C ALA A 31 25.80 -7.03 -0.83
N PHE A 32 25.22 -6.00 -1.45
CA PHE A 32 25.82 -5.23 -2.54
C PHE A 32 26.58 -3.97 -2.06
N GLY A 33 26.82 -3.83 -0.75
CA GLY A 33 27.56 -2.69 -0.19
C GLY A 33 26.79 -1.37 -0.17
N HIS A 34 25.47 -1.40 -0.36
CA HIS A 34 24.59 -0.23 -0.31
C HIS A 34 23.69 -0.30 0.93
N HIS A 35 23.70 0.73 1.77
CA HIS A 35 22.81 0.77 2.94
C HIS A 35 21.41 1.23 2.53
N LEU A 36 20.48 0.28 2.37
CA LEU A 36 19.06 0.57 2.19
C LEU A 36 18.35 0.56 3.55
N HIS A 37 17.84 1.72 3.98
CA HIS A 37 17.09 1.86 5.22
C HIS A 37 15.58 1.95 4.94
N LEU A 38 14.77 1.48 5.89
CA LEU A 38 13.31 1.69 5.90
C LEU A 38 13.01 3.10 6.47
N ASP A 39 13.68 4.11 5.94
CA ASP A 39 13.55 5.50 6.36
C ASP A 39 12.45 6.18 5.55
N PHE A 40 11.20 5.89 5.93
CA PHE A 40 10.02 6.49 5.33
C PHE A 40 9.69 7.82 6.01
N THR A 41 9.27 8.81 5.24
CA THR A 41 8.81 10.06 5.85
C THR A 41 7.54 9.82 6.67
N PRO A 42 7.24 10.65 7.69
CA PRO A 42 5.99 10.52 8.45
C PRO A 42 4.75 10.52 7.55
N PHE A 43 4.80 11.26 6.43
CA PHE A 43 3.74 11.25 5.42
C PHE A 43 3.59 9.89 4.77
N ASP A 44 4.68 9.28 4.27
CA ASP A 44 4.64 7.98 3.60
C ASP A 44 4.08 6.89 4.50
N VAL A 45 4.54 6.85 5.76
CA VAL A 45 4.04 5.89 6.76
C VAL A 45 2.54 6.11 7.02
N SER A 46 2.12 7.38 7.15
CA SER A 46 0.70 7.71 7.37
C SER A 46 -0.17 7.37 6.15
N ALA A 47 0.33 7.56 4.93
CA ALA A 47 -0.37 7.24 3.69
C ALA A 47 -0.57 5.73 3.54
N ILE A 48 0.45 4.93 3.84
CA ILE A 48 0.35 3.46 3.89
C ILE A 48 -0.68 3.05 4.95
N GLY A 49 -0.59 3.61 6.16
CA GLY A 49 -1.54 3.32 7.25
C GLY A 49 -2.99 3.65 6.90
N LEU A 50 -3.23 4.82 6.30
CA LEU A 50 -4.55 5.22 5.80
C LEU A 50 -5.05 4.26 4.71
N GLY A 51 -4.19 3.85 3.79
CA GLY A 51 -4.53 2.88 2.76
C GLY A 51 -5.01 1.56 3.36
N VAL A 52 -4.32 1.04 4.37
CA VAL A 52 -4.72 -0.18 5.09
C VAL A 52 -6.08 0.00 5.77
N ILE A 53 -6.29 1.13 6.47
CA ILE A 53 -7.55 1.40 7.18
C ILE A 53 -8.73 1.49 6.20
N VAL A 54 -8.57 2.22 5.09
CA VAL A 54 -9.62 2.39 4.08
C VAL A 54 -9.98 1.05 3.45
N VAL A 55 -9.00 0.25 3.05
CA VAL A 55 -9.24 -1.08 2.48
C VAL A 55 -9.92 -1.99 3.50
N ALA A 56 -9.48 -1.97 4.76
CA ALA A 56 -10.11 -2.76 5.83
C ALA A 56 -11.58 -2.37 6.05
N PHE A 57 -11.90 -1.07 5.97
CA PHE A 57 -13.27 -0.58 6.10
C PHE A 57 -14.14 -0.98 4.90
N VAL A 58 -13.62 -0.83 3.67
CA VAL A 58 -14.35 -1.20 2.45
C VAL A 58 -14.60 -2.71 2.35
N CYS A 59 -13.69 -3.55 2.87
CA CYS A 59 -13.87 -4.99 2.85
C CYS A 59 -14.67 -5.54 4.06
N TYR A 60 -15.15 -4.67 4.97
CA TYR A 60 -15.72 -5.11 6.25
C TYR A 60 -17.02 -5.90 6.11
N ASP A 61 -17.88 -5.52 5.16
CA ASP A 61 -19.18 -6.16 4.93
C ASP A 61 -19.10 -7.39 4.00
N GLY A 62 -17.94 -7.62 3.38
CA GLY A 62 -17.68 -8.75 2.48
C GLY A 62 -18.33 -8.64 1.10
N ILE A 63 -18.91 -7.50 0.72
CA ILE A 63 -19.59 -7.33 -0.56
C ILE A 63 -19.03 -6.09 -1.27
N THR A 64 -18.27 -6.30 -2.34
CA THR A 64 -17.69 -5.18 -3.11
C THR A 64 -18.65 -4.64 -4.16
N ASN A 65 -18.76 -3.31 -4.27
CA ASN A 65 -19.53 -2.65 -5.34
C ASN A 65 -18.70 -1.63 -6.16
N TRP A 66 -19.25 -1.16 -7.28
CA TRP A 66 -18.52 -0.25 -8.18
C TRP A 66 -18.19 1.12 -7.55
N LEU A 67 -19.08 1.64 -6.69
CA LEU A 67 -18.88 2.91 -6.00
C LEU A 67 -17.74 2.82 -4.98
N GLU A 68 -17.62 1.72 -4.24
CA GLU A 68 -16.48 1.46 -3.36
C GLU A 68 -15.16 1.41 -4.14
N GLY A 69 -15.17 0.74 -5.30
CA GLY A 69 -14.02 0.77 -6.22
C GLY A 69 -13.67 2.19 -6.66
N ALA A 70 -14.67 3.01 -7.00
CA ALA A 70 -14.45 4.41 -7.35
C ALA A 70 -13.92 5.25 -6.17
N GLN A 71 -14.37 4.99 -4.95
CA GLN A 71 -13.87 5.63 -3.73
C GLN A 71 -12.40 5.26 -3.47
N LEU A 72 -12.03 3.98 -3.63
CA LEU A 72 -10.64 3.54 -3.51
C LEU A 72 -9.74 4.22 -4.54
N MET A 73 -10.19 4.36 -5.79
CA MET A 73 -9.46 5.08 -6.83
C MET A 73 -9.34 6.58 -6.53
N ALA A 74 -10.38 7.20 -5.96
CA ALA A 74 -10.33 8.59 -5.54
C ALA A 74 -9.33 8.82 -4.41
N VAL A 75 -9.32 7.97 -3.37
CA VAL A 75 -8.33 8.02 -2.29
C VAL A 75 -6.92 7.85 -2.84
N TYR A 76 -6.70 6.89 -3.73
CA TYR A 76 -5.41 6.70 -4.39
C TYR A 76 -4.97 7.94 -5.17
N ALA A 77 -5.87 8.55 -5.95
CA ALA A 77 -5.56 9.76 -6.71
C ALA A 77 -5.19 10.94 -5.80
N ILE A 78 -5.91 11.13 -4.69
CA ILE A 78 -5.59 12.18 -3.70
C ILE A 78 -4.20 11.95 -3.12
N LEU A 79 -3.90 10.73 -2.66
CA LEU A 79 -2.59 10.39 -2.10
C LEU A 79 -1.47 10.56 -3.14
N ALA A 80 -1.70 10.14 -4.38
CA ALA A 80 -0.74 10.28 -5.48
C ALA A 80 -0.45 11.76 -5.78
N ILE A 81 -1.48 12.61 -5.85
CA ILE A 81 -1.33 14.05 -6.06
C ILE A 81 -0.58 14.68 -4.87
N THR A 82 -0.96 14.36 -3.63
CA THR A 82 -0.27 14.88 -2.44
C THR A 82 1.19 14.45 -2.42
N SER A 83 1.47 13.18 -2.70
CA SER A 83 2.83 12.64 -2.81
C SER A 83 3.63 13.32 -3.91
N PHE A 84 3.02 13.63 -5.05
CA PHE A 84 3.70 14.34 -6.13
C PHE A 84 4.12 15.75 -5.71
N TYR A 85 3.26 16.50 -5.02
CA TYR A 85 3.59 17.85 -4.56
C TYR A 85 4.51 17.89 -3.34
N LEU A 86 4.42 16.91 -2.44
CA LEU A 86 5.23 16.84 -1.23
C LEU A 86 6.62 16.22 -1.50
N GLY A 87 6.69 15.19 -2.35
CA GLY A 87 7.93 14.54 -2.76
C GLY A 87 8.71 15.28 -3.86
N ALA A 88 8.11 16.29 -4.50
CA ALA A 88 8.81 17.21 -5.41
C ALA A 88 9.52 18.37 -4.68
N ARG A 89 9.57 18.35 -3.35
CA ARG A 89 10.36 19.26 -2.50
C ARG A 89 11.52 18.51 -1.89
#